data_AF-A0A316E065-F1
#
_entry.id   AF-A0A316E065-F1
#
_cell.length_a   1.000
_cell.length_b   1.000
_cell.length_c   1.000
_cell.angle_alpha   90.00
_cell.angle_beta   90.00
_cell.angle_gamma   90.00
#
_symmetry.space_group_name_H-M   'P 1'
#
loop_
_entity.id
_entity.type
_entity.pdbx_description
1 polymer ?
#
loop_
_entity_poly.entity_id
_entity_poly.type
_entity_poly.pdbx_seq_one_letter_code
_entity_poly.pdbx_strand_id
1 'polypeptide(L)'
;MKINDSNRISQVQKYQQANRLTDKDPATAASTYAKLDGVSISPQALEKARDLSQSEGSEHAERIADVKRQIQEGTYHVETNAVVRKMLEAYGE
;
A
#
# COMPACT_ATOMS: atom_id res chain seq x y z
N MET A 1 -24.78 -41.29 35.39
CA MET A 1 -24.00 -40.06 35.14
C MET A 1 -24.60 -38.92 35.96
N LYS A 2 -23.87 -38.35 36.92
CA LYS A 2 -24.29 -37.18 37.68
C LYS A 2 -23.74 -35.93 36.97
N ILE A 3 -24.62 -35.07 36.48
CA ILE A 3 -24.31 -33.97 35.53
C ILE A 3 -24.04 -32.64 36.26
N ASN A 4 -24.13 -32.61 37.59
CA ASN A 4 -24.10 -31.39 38.40
C ASN A 4 -22.75 -31.15 39.09
N ASP A 5 -21.64 -31.25 38.35
CA ASP A 5 -20.32 -30.94 38.91
C ASP A 5 -20.05 -29.43 38.95
N SER A 6 -19.72 -28.93 40.15
CA SER A 6 -19.38 -27.52 40.44
C SER A 6 -18.22 -26.98 39.59
N ASN A 7 -17.39 -27.87 39.03
CA ASN A 7 -16.30 -27.53 38.10
C ASN A 7 -16.78 -26.90 36.78
N ARG A 8 -18.07 -26.98 36.41
CA ARG A 8 -18.60 -26.26 35.25
C ARG A 8 -18.77 -24.76 35.50
N ILE A 9 -19.10 -24.36 36.72
CA ILE A 9 -19.34 -22.95 37.05
C ILE A 9 -18.03 -22.15 37.01
N SER A 10 -16.92 -22.74 37.46
CA SER A 10 -15.60 -22.11 37.41
C SER A 10 -15.09 -21.91 35.97
N GLN A 11 -15.43 -22.83 35.06
CA GLN A 11 -15.10 -22.70 33.63
C GLN A 11 -15.88 -21.56 32.97
N VAL A 12 -17.18 -21.42 33.26
CA VAL A 12 -18.00 -20.32 32.73
C VAL A 12 -17.49 -18.95 33.18
N GLN A 13 -17.04 -18.83 34.43
CA GLN A 13 -16.44 -17.58 34.93
C GLN A 13 -15.17 -17.18 34.16
N LYS A 14 -14.34 -18.15 33.74
CA LYS A 14 -13.14 -17.88 32.93
C LYS A 14 -13.49 -17.34 31.54
N TYR A 15 -14.49 -17.93 30.88
CA TYR A 15 -14.98 -17.43 29.59
C TYR A 15 -15.60 -16.04 29.71
N GLN A 16 -16.35 -15.77 30.78
CA GLN A 16 -16.93 -14.46 31.02
C GLN A 16 -15.89 -13.38 31.34
N GLN A 17 -14.79 -13.74 32.03
CA GLN A 17 -13.68 -12.81 32.27
C GLN A 17 -12.88 -12.53 30.99
N ALA A 18 -12.61 -13.55 30.17
CA ALA A 18 -11.92 -13.38 28.88
C ALA A 18 -12.68 -12.42 27.94
N ASN A 19 -14.01 -12.56 27.84
CA ASN A 19 -14.83 -11.66 27.01
C ASN A 19 -14.94 -10.23 27.58
N ARG A 20 -14.72 -10.03 28.89
CA ARG A 20 -14.71 -8.68 29.49
C ARG A 20 -13.38 -7.96 29.30
N LEU A 21 -12.30 -8.68 29.05
CA LEU A 21 -10.98 -8.12 28.78
C LEU A 21 -10.86 -7.64 27.33
N THR A 22 -11.57 -8.27 26.38
CA THR A 22 -11.65 -7.81 24.98
C THR A 22 -12.40 -6.49 24.79
N ASP A 23 -13.36 -6.18 25.66
CA ASP A 23 -14.13 -4.92 25.61
C ASP A 23 -13.48 -3.75 26.37
N LYS A 24 -12.38 -4.01 27.11
CA LYS A 24 -11.68 -3.00 27.94
C LYS A 24 -10.28 -2.66 27.45
N ASP A 25 -9.95 -3.02 26.22
CA ASP A 25 -8.74 -2.51 25.58
C ASP A 25 -8.99 -1.06 25.13
N PRO A 26 -8.26 -0.05 25.64
CA PRO A 26 -8.40 1.33 25.17
C PRO A 26 -8.02 1.48 23.68
N ALA A 27 -7.36 0.47 23.10
CA ALA A 27 -7.07 0.38 21.67
C ALA A 27 -8.31 0.16 20.78
N THR A 28 -9.39 -0.45 21.30
CA THR A 28 -10.64 -0.63 20.53
C THR A 28 -11.64 0.51 20.71
N ALA A 29 -11.59 1.25 21.82
CA ALA A 29 -12.48 2.40 22.08
C ALA A 29 -12.13 3.65 21.24
N ALA A 30 -10.89 3.81 20.80
CA ALA A 30 -10.47 4.92 19.93
C ALA A 30 -10.72 4.66 18.43
N SER A 31 -11.05 3.42 18.03
CA SER A 31 -11.15 3.01 16.61
C SER A 31 -12.44 3.48 15.92
N THR A 32 -13.47 3.87 16.67
CA THR A 32 -14.78 4.23 16.11
C THR A 32 -14.97 5.75 15.95
N TYR A 33 -14.07 6.57 16.50
CA TYR A 33 -14.14 8.04 16.38
C TYR A 33 -13.11 8.52 15.34
N ALA A 34 -13.62 8.88 14.15
CA ALA A 34 -12.88 9.43 13.01
C ALA A 34 -11.84 8.49 12.39
N LYS A 35 -12.31 7.55 11.54
CA LYS A 35 -11.47 7.05 10.45
C LYS A 35 -11.17 8.22 9.52
N LEU A 36 -10.09 8.93 9.80
CA LEU A 36 -9.51 9.89 8.87
C LEU A 36 -9.13 9.10 7.60
N ASP A 37 -9.44 9.66 6.44
CA ASP A 37 -9.02 9.08 5.17
C ASP A 37 -7.50 8.97 5.17
N GLY A 38 -6.99 7.73 5.13
CA GLY A 38 -5.57 7.43 5.22
C GLY A 38 -5.22 6.33 4.22
N VAL A 39 -4.08 6.50 3.56
CA VAL A 39 -3.54 5.49 2.63
C VAL A 39 -2.49 4.69 3.38
N SER A 40 -2.71 3.37 3.52
CA SER A 40 -1.70 2.45 4.04
C SER A 40 -1.06 1.71 2.86
N ILE A 41 0.23 1.97 2.62
CA ILE A 41 1.02 1.33 1.58
C ILE A 41 1.88 0.25 2.23
N SER A 42 1.97 -0.93 1.61
CA SER A 42 2.79 -2.02 2.15
C SER A 42 4.29 -1.64 2.14
N PRO A 43 5.08 -2.09 3.13
CA PRO A 43 6.52 -1.82 3.17
C PRO A 43 7.25 -2.26 1.88
N GLN A 44 6.83 -3.40 1.32
CA GLN A 44 7.39 -3.93 0.08
C GLN A 44 7.09 -3.05 -1.14
N ALA A 45 5.91 -2.42 -1.21
CA ALA A 45 5.58 -1.51 -2.31
C ALA A 45 6.40 -0.21 -2.22
N LEU A 46 6.67 0.27 -1.01
CA LEU A 46 7.55 1.42 -0.79
C LEU A 46 9.00 1.13 -1.18
N GLU A 47 9.49 -0.08 -0.89
CA GLU A 47 10.84 -0.52 -1.29
C GLU A 47 10.99 -0.56 -2.81
N LYS A 48 10.08 -1.26 -3.51
CA LYS A 48 10.10 -1.32 -4.98
C LYS A 48 10.01 0.07 -5.63
N ALA A 49 9.19 0.97 -5.08
CA ALA A 49 9.08 2.34 -5.58
C ALA A 49 10.39 3.12 -5.43
N ARG A 50 11.12 2.90 -4.32
CA ARG A 50 12.44 3.50 -4.11
C ARG A 50 13.46 2.95 -5.09
N ASP A 51 13.48 1.64 -5.32
CA ASP A 51 14.40 1.00 -6.27
C ASP A 51 14.21 1.52 -7.70
N LEU A 52 12.94 1.68 -8.13
CA LEU A 52 12.59 2.31 -9.40
C LEU A 52 13.11 3.75 -9.48
N SER A 53 12.89 4.56 -8.44
CA SER A 53 13.33 5.95 -8.41
C SER A 53 14.86 6.11 -8.41
N GLN A 54 15.60 5.15 -7.85
CA GLN A 54 17.06 5.16 -7.83
C GLN A 54 17.67 4.61 -9.11
N SER A 55 16.95 3.76 -9.85
CA SER A 55 17.38 3.24 -11.14
C SER A 55 17.36 4.30 -12.26
N GLU A 56 16.63 5.41 -12.06
CA GLU A 56 16.58 6.54 -12.98
C GLU A 56 17.78 7.48 -12.75
N GLY A 57 18.98 7.00 -13.11
CA GLY A 57 20.26 7.67 -12.86
C GLY A 57 20.47 9.01 -13.57
N SER A 58 21.68 9.57 -13.41
CA SER A 58 22.08 10.88 -13.97
C SER A 58 21.92 10.99 -15.49
N GLU A 59 22.11 9.89 -16.22
CA GLU A 59 21.92 9.84 -17.67
C GLU A 59 20.47 10.10 -18.08
N HIS A 60 19.49 9.70 -17.25
CA HIS A 60 18.08 9.98 -17.50
C HIS A 60 17.78 11.48 -17.33
N ALA A 61 18.36 12.10 -16.30
CA ALA A 61 18.20 13.53 -16.05
C ALA A 61 18.78 14.38 -17.19
N GLU A 62 19.94 14.01 -17.74
CA GLU A 62 20.56 14.66 -18.89
C GLU A 62 19.68 14.52 -20.15
N ARG A 63 19.21 13.30 -20.44
CA ARG A 63 18.31 13.05 -21.58
C ARG A 63 17.02 13.86 -21.48
N ILE A 64 16.43 13.99 -20.28
CA ILE A 64 15.25 14.83 -20.06
C ILE A 64 15.55 16.30 -20.36
N ALA A 65 16.70 16.82 -19.92
CA ALA A 65 17.08 18.21 -20.16
C ALA A 65 17.21 18.49 -21.66
N ASP A 66 17.86 17.59 -22.41
CA ASP A 66 18.01 17.71 -23.86
C ASP A 66 16.66 17.66 -24.60
N VAL A 67 15.77 16.73 -24.23
CA VAL A 67 14.43 16.65 -24.83
C VAL A 67 13.63 17.92 -24.53
N LYS A 68 13.70 18.44 -23.30
CA LYS A 68 13.03 19.71 -22.95
C LYS A 68 13.52 20.87 -23.80
N ARG A 69 14.83 20.96 -24.06
CA ARG A 69 15.41 21.97 -24.94
C ARG A 69 14.87 21.84 -26.38
N GLN A 70 14.87 20.64 -26.95
CA GLN A 70 14.35 20.40 -28.31
C GLN A 70 12.85 20.76 -28.44
N ILE A 71 12.06 20.53 -27.38
CA ILE A 71 10.64 20.92 -27.37
C ILE A 71 10.50 22.44 -27.36
N GLN A 72 11.27 23.15 -26.53
CA GLN A 72 11.26 24.62 -26.48
C GLN A 72 11.69 25.27 -27.79
N GLU A 73 12.68 24.67 -28.46
CA GLU A 73 13.17 25.11 -29.77
C GLU A 73 12.23 24.72 -30.92
N GLY A 74 11.21 23.90 -30.66
CA GLY A 74 10.28 23.40 -31.67
C GLY A 74 10.89 22.39 -32.65
N THR A 75 12.08 21.86 -32.35
CA THR A 75 12.82 20.90 -33.17
C THR A 75 12.53 19.44 -32.81
N TYR A 76 11.78 19.20 -31.72
CA TYR A 76 11.41 17.86 -31.30
C TYR A 76 10.39 17.23 -32.26
N HIS A 77 10.79 16.13 -32.91
CA HIS A 77 9.93 15.36 -33.79
C HIS A 77 9.43 14.09 -33.10
N VAL A 78 8.11 13.88 -33.09
CA VAL A 78 7.49 12.68 -32.53
C VAL A 78 7.29 11.64 -33.62
N GLU A 79 8.13 10.62 -33.61
CA GLU A 79 8.02 9.46 -34.51
C GLU A 79 6.78 8.62 -34.15
N THR A 80 5.75 8.63 -35.00
CA THR A 80 4.49 7.90 -34.76
C THR A 80 4.72 6.41 -34.53
N ASN A 81 5.66 5.81 -35.27
CA ASN A 81 6.04 4.39 -35.10
C ASN A 81 6.69 4.12 -33.73
N ALA A 82 7.42 5.07 -33.17
CA ALA A 82 7.98 4.93 -31.82
C ALA A 82 6.87 4.95 -30.76
N VAL A 83 5.87 5.82 -30.93
CA VAL A 83 4.70 5.89 -30.02
C VAL A 83 3.91 4.58 -30.04
N VAL A 84 3.56 4.08 -31.23
CA VAL A 84 2.79 2.83 -31.36
C VAL A 84 3.55 1.65 -30.77
N ARG A 85 4.86 1.53 -31.05
CA ARG A 85 5.70 0.49 -30.44
C ARG A 85 5.70 0.57 -28.92
N LYS A 86 5.83 1.77 -28.35
CA LYS A 86 5.87 1.92 -26.89
C LYS A 86 4.51 1.63 -26.24
N MET A 87 3.41 2.01 -26.90
CA MET A 87 2.07 1.63 -26.45
C MET A 87 1.86 0.12 -26.50
N LEU A 88 2.33 -0.55 -27.55
CA LEU A 88 2.26 -2.01 -27.65
C LEU A 88 3.14 -2.69 -26.59
N GLU A 89 4.32 -2.18 -26.30
CA GLU A 89 5.18 -2.71 -25.22
C GLU A 89 4.53 -2.56 -23.84
N ALA A 90 3.83 -1.44 -23.59
CA ALA A 90 3.24 -1.14 -22.30
C ALA A 90 1.88 -1.82 -22.06
N TYR A 91 1.10 -2.04 -23.12
CA TYR A 91 -0.29 -2.48 -23.03
C TYR A 91 -0.65 -3.65 -23.95
N GLY A 92 0.27 -4.10 -24.81
CA GLY A 92 0.10 -5.30 -25.62
C GLY A 92 0.19 -6.53 -24.73
N GLU A 93 -0.74 -7.47 -24.93
CA GLU A 93 -0.80 -8.73 -24.19
C GLU A 93 0.46 -9.61 -24.34
#